data_AF-A0A285KKN6-F1
#
_entry.id   AF-A0A285KKN6-F1
#
_cell.length_a   1.000
_cell.length_b   1.000
_cell.length_c   1.000
_cell.angle_alpha   90.00
_cell.angle_beta   90.00
_cell.angle_gamma   90.00
#
_symmetry.space_group_name_H-M   'P 1'
#
loop_
_entity.id
_entity.type
_entity.pdbx_description
1 polymer ?
#
loop_
_entity_poly.entity_id
_entity_poly.type
_entity_poly.pdbx_seq_one_letter_code
_entity_poly.pdbx_strand_id
1 'polypeptide(L)'
;MTVTTERAALVAAAKGRPLTGGVRVLAPAAVSAPRPAPSQPEKVTQPENGPAAGQPESTSIEAVLAAAEASLQQKLRTKAARVREQIIELDGLVKAEAEARQVEARVLKLRDELSAAEAQLKTLRHSTPRGTAGSSTASSTTSRDVARAVRAWAKTNNIEVSAYGRVPNDLVQQWQDATGGIL
;
A
#
# COMPACT_ATOMS: atom_id res chain seq x y z
N MET A 1 -8.10 26.42 13.64
CA MET A 1 -9.28 25.84 12.96
C MET A 1 -9.21 26.17 11.48
N THR A 2 -8.57 25.34 10.64
CA THR A 2 -8.54 25.52 9.16
C THR A 2 -8.03 24.25 8.46
N VAL A 3 -8.79 23.15 8.45
CA VAL A 3 -8.40 21.93 7.69
C VAL A 3 -9.58 21.32 6.91
N THR A 4 -10.57 22.12 6.50
CA THR A 4 -11.81 21.58 5.89
C THR A 4 -12.02 22.01 4.43
N THR A 5 -10.97 22.46 3.73
CA THR A 5 -11.12 22.96 2.34
C THR A 5 -10.43 22.10 1.27
N GLU A 6 -9.53 21.18 1.61
CA GLU A 6 -8.79 20.41 0.58
C GLU A 6 -9.48 19.13 0.11
N ARG A 7 -10.58 18.70 0.76
CA ARG A 7 -11.25 17.43 0.40
C ARG A 7 -12.27 17.55 -0.74
N ALA A 8 -12.44 18.74 -1.33
CA ALA A 8 -13.39 19.02 -2.40
C ALA A 8 -12.78 19.08 -3.82
N ALA A 9 -11.45 18.95 -3.97
CA ALA A 9 -10.78 19.11 -5.26
C ALA A 9 -10.49 17.81 -6.03
N LEU A 10 -10.90 16.63 -5.52
CA LEU A 10 -10.47 15.33 -6.06
C LEU A 10 -11.57 14.51 -6.77
N VAL A 11 -12.64 15.16 -7.27
CA VAL A 11 -13.77 14.48 -7.97
C VAL A 11 -14.08 15.12 -9.34
N ALA A 12 -13.14 15.81 -9.98
CA ALA A 12 -13.41 16.49 -11.25
C ALA A 12 -12.28 16.41 -12.27
N ALA A 13 -11.91 15.21 -12.75
CA ALA A 13 -11.23 15.05 -14.04
C ALA A 13 -11.07 13.58 -14.45
N ALA A 14 -12.02 13.03 -15.22
CA ALA A 14 -11.77 11.94 -16.19
C ALA A 14 -13.05 11.61 -16.97
N LYS A 15 -13.60 12.61 -17.69
CA LYS A 15 -14.62 12.39 -18.72
C LYS A 15 -13.91 12.15 -20.04
N GLY A 16 -14.09 10.93 -20.57
CA GLY A 16 -14.16 10.54 -21.99
C GLY A 16 -13.24 11.19 -23.01
N ARG A 17 -12.38 10.37 -23.64
CA ARG A 17 -11.90 10.61 -25.00
C ARG A 17 -11.80 9.28 -25.77
N PRO A 18 -12.68 9.00 -26.75
CA PRO A 18 -12.48 7.89 -27.67
C PRO A 18 -11.51 8.33 -28.77
N LEU A 19 -10.42 7.59 -28.96
CA LEU A 19 -9.56 7.72 -30.13
C LEU A 19 -9.97 6.68 -31.17
N THR A 20 -10.70 7.16 -32.16
CA THR A 20 -10.92 6.57 -33.47
C THR A 20 -9.56 6.48 -34.19
N GLY A 21 -9.09 5.27 -34.46
CA GLY A 21 -7.87 5.02 -35.24
C GLY A 21 -8.02 3.72 -36.02
N GLY A 22 -8.43 3.83 -37.27
CA GLY A 22 -8.67 2.69 -38.15
C GLY A 22 -7.37 1.92 -38.45
N VAL A 23 -7.40 0.62 -38.18
CA VAL A 23 -6.34 -0.32 -38.58
C VAL A 23 -6.62 -0.73 -40.03
N ARG A 24 -5.74 -0.30 -40.95
CA ARG A 24 -5.74 -0.73 -42.35
C ARG A 24 -4.88 -2.00 -42.45
N VAL A 25 -5.52 -3.16 -42.56
CA VAL A 25 -4.84 -4.45 -42.81
C VAL A 25 -4.46 -4.50 -44.29
N LEU A 26 -3.16 -4.48 -44.58
CA LEU A 26 -2.61 -4.78 -45.90
C LEU A 26 -2.35 -6.30 -45.99
N ALA A 27 -2.85 -6.89 -47.07
CA ALA A 27 -2.76 -8.30 -47.41
C ALA A 27 -1.31 -8.78 -47.61
N PRO A 28 -0.99 -10.06 -47.33
CA PRO A 28 0.29 -10.65 -47.71
C PRO A 28 0.31 -11.02 -49.20
N ALA A 29 1.30 -10.48 -49.92
CA ALA A 29 1.61 -10.85 -51.29
C ALA A 29 2.28 -12.23 -51.36
N ALA A 30 1.81 -13.05 -52.29
CA ALA A 30 2.34 -14.36 -52.61
C ALA A 30 3.82 -14.30 -53.03
N VAL A 31 4.66 -15.13 -52.42
CA VAL A 31 6.03 -15.38 -52.88
C VAL A 31 6.07 -16.67 -53.69
N SER A 32 6.53 -16.51 -54.92
CA SER A 32 6.72 -17.52 -55.96
C SER A 32 7.64 -18.68 -55.57
N ALA A 33 7.37 -19.78 -56.26
CA ALA A 33 8.02 -21.10 -56.26
C ALA A 33 9.57 -21.12 -56.36
N PRO A 34 10.20 -22.25 -55.97
CA PRO A 34 11.64 -22.46 -56.01
C PRO A 34 12.15 -22.88 -57.40
N ARG A 35 13.31 -22.34 -57.80
CA ARG A 35 14.05 -22.75 -59.01
C ARG A 35 15.22 -23.69 -58.63
N PRO A 36 15.47 -24.79 -59.36
CA PRO A 36 16.53 -25.75 -59.04
C PRO A 36 17.87 -25.50 -59.77
N ALA A 37 18.96 -25.86 -59.07
CA ALA A 37 20.28 -26.38 -59.52
C ALA A 37 21.19 -25.48 -60.42
N PRO A 38 22.55 -25.65 -60.46
CA PRO A 38 23.31 -26.88 -60.17
C PRO A 38 24.59 -26.75 -59.32
N SER A 39 25.06 -27.93 -58.90
CA SER A 39 26.37 -28.26 -58.33
C SER A 39 27.55 -27.80 -59.18
N GLN A 40 28.69 -27.48 -58.54
CA GLN A 40 30.04 -27.98 -58.88
C GLN A 40 31.02 -27.72 -57.70
N PRO A 41 32.06 -28.57 -57.52
CA PRO A 41 33.00 -28.54 -56.40
C PRO A 41 34.36 -27.95 -56.81
N GLU A 42 34.81 -26.89 -56.14
CA GLU A 42 36.20 -26.43 -56.30
C GLU A 42 36.93 -26.30 -54.97
N LYS A 43 38.00 -27.09 -54.90
CA LYS A 43 39.03 -27.17 -53.88
C LYS A 43 40.03 -26.06 -54.14
N VAL A 44 40.10 -25.05 -53.26
CA VAL A 44 41.21 -24.07 -53.25
C VAL A 44 41.65 -23.84 -51.80
N THR A 45 42.75 -24.51 -51.47
CA THR A 45 43.97 -24.00 -50.82
C THR A 45 43.83 -22.83 -49.83
N GLN A 46 44.10 -23.13 -48.56
CA GLN A 46 44.56 -22.18 -47.55
C GLN A 46 45.81 -21.42 -48.02
N PRO A 47 45.88 -20.11 -47.77
CA PRO A 47 47.13 -19.49 -47.37
C PRO A 47 47.03 -18.94 -45.94
N GLU A 48 48.07 -19.27 -45.18
CA GLU A 48 48.78 -18.43 -44.21
C GLU A 48 48.00 -17.58 -43.18
N ASN A 49 48.32 -17.90 -41.92
CA ASN A 49 48.46 -16.99 -40.78
C ASN A 49 48.54 -15.49 -41.13
N GLY A 50 47.38 -14.84 -41.18
CA GLY A 50 47.25 -13.42 -40.84
C GLY A 50 47.18 -13.27 -39.32
N PRO A 51 47.72 -12.18 -38.73
CA PRO A 51 47.72 -12.00 -37.28
C PRO A 51 46.29 -12.07 -36.78
N ALA A 52 46.10 -12.84 -35.71
CA ALA A 52 44.86 -12.99 -34.98
C ALA A 52 44.10 -11.65 -34.91
N ALA A 53 43.08 -11.52 -35.75
CA ALA A 53 42.04 -10.53 -35.53
C ALA A 53 41.41 -10.95 -34.21
N GLY A 54 41.83 -10.26 -33.14
CA GLY A 54 41.32 -10.46 -31.81
C GLY A 54 39.80 -10.57 -31.89
N GLN A 55 39.28 -11.68 -31.41
CA GLN A 55 37.88 -11.76 -31.06
C GLN A 55 37.58 -10.52 -30.21
N PRO A 56 36.49 -9.76 -30.47
CA PRO A 56 36.12 -8.68 -29.57
C PRO A 56 35.75 -9.33 -28.23
N GLU A 57 36.75 -9.40 -27.35
CA GLU A 57 36.62 -9.60 -25.91
C GLU A 57 35.42 -8.78 -25.47
N SER A 58 34.32 -9.47 -25.15
CA SER A 58 33.02 -8.96 -24.69
C SER A 58 32.97 -7.44 -24.57
N THR A 59 32.81 -6.74 -25.70
CA THR A 59 32.89 -5.27 -25.67
C THR A 59 31.65 -4.77 -24.95
N SER A 60 31.83 -4.38 -23.68
CA SER A 60 30.74 -3.89 -22.84
C SER A 60 29.97 -2.80 -23.59
N ILE A 61 28.64 -2.78 -23.44
CA ILE A 61 27.77 -1.78 -24.09
C ILE A 61 28.28 -0.37 -23.79
N GLU A 62 28.79 -0.14 -22.58
CA GLU A 62 29.40 1.13 -22.18
C GLU A 62 30.67 1.46 -22.97
N ALA A 63 31.52 0.46 -23.24
CA ALA A 63 32.73 0.64 -24.05
C ALA A 63 32.38 0.96 -25.51
N VAL A 64 31.34 0.32 -26.06
CA VAL A 64 30.85 0.60 -27.42
C VAL A 64 30.26 2.01 -27.51
N LEU A 65 29.46 2.43 -26.51
CA LEU A 65 28.89 3.79 -26.46
C LEU A 65 29.97 4.85 -26.29
N ALA A 66 30.96 4.63 -25.43
CA ALA A 66 32.09 5.54 -25.25
C ALA A 66 32.92 5.68 -26.53
N ALA A 67 33.18 4.58 -27.23
CA ALA A 67 33.86 4.61 -28.52
C ALA A 67 33.04 5.33 -29.61
N ALA A 68 31.72 5.15 -29.62
CA ALA A 68 30.81 5.82 -30.55
C ALA A 68 30.73 7.35 -30.30
N GLU A 69 30.84 7.78 -29.04
CA GLU A 69 30.89 9.20 -28.66
C GLU A 69 32.23 9.87 -28.98
N ALA A 70 33.32 9.12 -28.90
CA ALA A 70 34.65 9.57 -29.32
C ALA A 70 34.82 9.59 -30.87
N SER A 71 33.85 9.06 -31.61
CA SER A 71 33.90 9.00 -33.07
C SER A 71 33.86 10.39 -33.72
N LEU A 72 34.63 10.56 -34.79
CA LEU A 72 34.59 11.77 -35.63
C LEU A 72 33.26 11.92 -36.40
N GLN A 73 32.48 10.84 -36.54
CA GLN A 73 31.19 10.90 -37.21
C GLN A 73 30.11 11.47 -36.29
N GLN A 74 29.61 12.67 -36.62
CA GLN A 74 28.55 13.34 -35.86
C GLN A 74 27.31 12.45 -35.62
N LYS A 75 26.88 11.71 -36.65
CA LYS A 75 25.72 10.82 -36.57
C LYS A 75 25.88 9.72 -35.52
N LEU A 76 27.10 9.19 -35.33
CA LEU A 76 27.36 8.15 -34.33
C LEU A 76 27.30 8.75 -32.92
N ARG A 77 27.89 9.93 -32.71
CA ARG A 77 27.84 10.64 -31.43
C ARG A 77 26.41 10.94 -30.99
N THR A 78 25.59 11.48 -31.89
CA THR A 78 24.18 11.80 -31.59
C THR A 78 23.38 10.54 -31.24
N LYS A 79 23.61 9.42 -31.93
CA LYS A 79 22.93 8.15 -31.62
C LYS A 79 23.37 7.60 -30.27
N ALA A 80 24.66 7.60 -29.98
CA ALA A 80 25.18 7.11 -28.70
C ALA A 80 24.64 7.93 -27.51
N ALA A 81 24.60 9.26 -27.64
CA ALA A 81 24.01 10.13 -26.63
C ALA A 81 22.51 9.80 -26.39
N ARG A 82 21.75 9.58 -27.47
CA ARG A 82 20.34 9.19 -27.36
C ARG A 82 20.15 7.82 -26.70
N VAL A 83 21.02 6.85 -26.99
CA VAL A 83 20.98 5.54 -26.33
C VAL A 83 21.30 5.67 -24.85
N ARG A 84 22.25 6.52 -24.45
CA ARG A 84 22.52 6.79 -23.02
C ARG A 84 21.29 7.38 -22.32
N GLU A 85 20.63 8.35 -22.95
CA GLU A 85 19.40 8.93 -22.41
C GLU A 85 18.32 7.87 -22.19
N GLN A 86 18.12 6.96 -23.16
CA GLN A 86 17.17 5.85 -23.02
C GLN A 86 17.56 4.85 -21.93
N ILE A 87 18.85 4.58 -21.74
CA ILE A 87 19.31 3.71 -20.65
C ILE A 87 19.00 4.34 -19.28
N ILE A 88 19.21 5.65 -19.13
CA ILE A 88 18.87 6.38 -17.90
C ILE A 88 17.36 6.33 -17.64
N GLU A 89 16.54 6.52 -18.69
CA GLU A 89 15.08 6.40 -18.58
C GLU A 89 14.66 4.99 -18.13
N LEU A 90 15.21 3.94 -18.76
CA LEU A 90 14.91 2.56 -18.40
C LEU A 90 15.34 2.21 -16.97
N ASP A 91 16.50 2.69 -16.52
CA ASP A 91 16.94 2.51 -15.13
C ASP A 91 15.97 3.19 -14.14
N GLY A 92 15.48 4.38 -14.48
CA GLY A 92 14.43 5.06 -13.73
C GLY A 92 13.13 4.25 -13.64
N LEU A 93 12.68 3.67 -14.76
CA LEU A 93 11.48 2.84 -14.81
C LEU A 93 11.63 1.56 -13.98
N VAL A 94 12.79 0.90 -14.05
CA VAL A 94 13.07 -0.32 -13.26
C VAL A 94 13.08 -0.02 -11.76
N LYS A 95 13.67 1.11 -11.36
CA LYS A 95 13.64 1.55 -9.95
C LYS A 95 12.23 1.84 -9.48
N ALA A 96 11.44 2.56 -10.26
CA ALA A 96 10.04 2.85 -9.95
C ALA A 96 9.21 1.56 -9.83
N GLU A 97 9.42 0.58 -10.71
CA GLU A 97 8.75 -0.72 -10.63
C GLU A 97 9.16 -1.51 -9.37
N ALA A 98 10.44 -1.48 -9.01
CA ALA A 98 10.93 -2.11 -7.78
C ALA A 98 10.30 -1.48 -6.53
N GLU A 99 10.17 -0.15 -6.50
CA GLU A 99 9.47 0.57 -5.42
C GLU A 99 7.98 0.20 -5.37
N ALA A 100 7.31 0.14 -6.53
CA ALA A 100 5.91 -0.26 -6.61
C ALA A 100 5.70 -1.67 -6.03
N ARG A 101 6.55 -2.64 -6.39
CA ARG A 101 6.50 -4.01 -5.82
C ARG A 101 6.69 -4.02 -4.30
N GLN A 102 7.58 -3.18 -3.76
CA GLN A 102 7.75 -3.06 -2.31
C GLN A 102 6.52 -2.49 -1.62
N VAL A 103 5.88 -1.48 -2.22
CA VAL A 103 4.64 -0.89 -1.70
C VAL A 103 3.51 -1.91 -1.73
N GLU A 104 3.34 -2.63 -2.83
CA GLU A 104 2.34 -3.70 -2.96
C GLU A 104 2.54 -4.80 -1.92
N ALA A 105 3.78 -5.24 -1.69
CA ALA A 105 4.10 -6.23 -0.66
C ALA A 105 3.72 -5.73 0.75
N ARG A 106 3.96 -4.45 1.05
CA ARG A 106 3.54 -3.83 2.33
C ARG A 106 2.01 -3.77 2.44
N VAL A 107 1.32 -3.44 1.35
CA VAL A 107 -0.16 -3.41 1.33
C VAL A 107 -0.75 -4.80 1.59
N LEU A 108 -0.20 -5.85 0.99
CA LEU A 108 -0.63 -7.22 1.25
C LEU A 108 -0.42 -7.59 2.72
N LYS A 109 0.76 -7.32 3.28
CA LYS A 109 1.04 -7.56 4.69
C LYS A 109 0.07 -6.84 5.62
N LEU A 110 -0.20 -5.56 5.37
CA LEU A 110 -1.14 -4.77 6.18
C LEU A 110 -2.58 -5.30 6.07
N ARG A 111 -2.98 -5.82 4.91
CA ARG A 111 -4.29 -6.47 4.74
C ARG A 111 -4.39 -7.75 5.55
N ASP A 112 -3.34 -8.57 5.54
CA ASP A 112 -3.31 -9.80 6.35
C ASP A 112 -3.40 -9.46 7.85
N GLU A 113 -2.63 -8.47 8.31
CA GLU A 113 -2.68 -7.99 9.70
C GLU A 113 -4.06 -7.44 10.09
N LEU A 114 -4.68 -6.65 9.20
CA LEU A 114 -6.03 -6.12 9.42
C LEU A 114 -7.04 -7.27 9.54
N SER A 115 -6.98 -8.25 8.64
CA SER A 115 -7.88 -9.40 8.67
C SER A 115 -7.72 -10.22 9.97
N ALA A 116 -6.48 -10.38 10.46
CA ALA A 116 -6.20 -11.05 11.72
C ALA A 116 -6.75 -10.26 12.92
N ALA A 117 -6.57 -8.94 12.93
CA ALA A 117 -7.10 -8.07 13.97
C ALA A 117 -8.64 -8.07 13.99
N GLU A 118 -9.29 -8.07 12.82
CA GLU A 118 -10.74 -8.20 12.72
C GLU A 118 -11.24 -9.55 13.25
N ALA A 119 -10.53 -10.64 12.95
CA ALA A 119 -10.85 -11.95 13.50
C ALA A 119 -10.71 -11.98 15.03
N GLN A 120 -9.68 -11.35 15.58
CA GLN A 120 -9.51 -11.20 17.03
C GLN A 120 -10.65 -10.40 17.65
N LEU A 121 -11.02 -9.26 17.05
CA LEU A 121 -12.13 -8.42 17.51
C LEU A 121 -13.43 -9.22 17.49
N LYS A 122 -13.68 -9.99 16.43
CA LYS A 122 -14.83 -10.88 16.35
C LYS A 122 -14.81 -11.87 17.51
N THR A 123 -13.72 -12.57 17.76
CA THR A 123 -13.62 -13.51 18.89
C THR A 123 -13.91 -12.82 20.23
N LEU A 124 -13.32 -11.64 20.47
CA LEU A 124 -13.53 -10.87 21.69
C LEU A 124 -14.99 -10.39 21.85
N ARG A 125 -15.66 -10.02 20.75
CA ARG A 125 -17.08 -9.65 20.78
C ARG A 125 -18.00 -10.83 21.10
N HIS A 126 -17.63 -12.04 20.72
CA HIS A 126 -18.42 -13.24 21.01
C HIS A 126 -18.06 -13.84 22.38
N SER A 127 -16.84 -13.59 22.90
CA SER A 127 -16.40 -14.06 24.21
C SER A 127 -16.69 -13.07 25.36
N THR A 128 -16.83 -11.78 25.06
CA THR A 128 -17.33 -10.80 26.03
C THR A 128 -18.84 -10.98 26.12
N PRO A 129 -19.41 -11.45 27.24
CA PRO A 129 -20.85 -11.47 27.41
C PRO A 129 -21.33 -10.03 27.28
N ARG A 130 -22.05 -9.74 26.19
CA ARG A 130 -22.79 -8.50 25.99
C ARG A 130 -23.65 -8.34 27.22
N GLY A 131 -23.29 -7.41 28.11
CA GLY A 131 -23.93 -7.19 29.40
C GLY A 131 -25.43 -7.22 29.25
N THR A 132 -26.02 -8.39 29.50
CA THR A 132 -27.44 -8.58 29.65
C THR A 132 -27.73 -7.98 31.02
N ALA A 133 -28.30 -6.79 30.96
CA ALA A 133 -28.97 -6.12 32.05
C ALA A 133 -29.81 -7.11 32.87
N GLY A 134 -29.74 -6.99 34.20
CA GLY A 134 -30.79 -7.47 35.09
C GLY A 134 -30.64 -8.90 35.61
N SER A 135 -29.69 -9.15 36.50
CA SER A 135 -29.90 -10.07 37.61
C SER A 135 -29.20 -9.54 38.86
N SER A 136 -29.74 -8.44 39.37
CA SER A 136 -29.29 -7.76 40.58
C SER A 136 -30.39 -7.79 41.65
N THR A 137 -31.09 -8.92 41.79
CA THR A 137 -32.03 -9.08 42.91
C THR A 137 -31.29 -9.04 44.26
N ALA A 138 -30.01 -9.45 44.29
CA ALA A 138 -29.15 -9.36 45.48
C ALA A 138 -28.56 -7.96 45.74
N SER A 139 -28.29 -7.16 44.71
CA SER A 139 -27.68 -5.81 44.86
C SER A 139 -28.72 -4.72 45.20
N SER A 140 -30.01 -4.99 44.97
CA SER A 140 -31.09 -4.02 45.28
C SER A 140 -31.27 -3.75 46.78
N THR A 141 -30.94 -4.72 47.65
CA THR A 141 -31.06 -4.54 49.11
C THR A 141 -29.90 -3.69 49.62
N THR A 142 -28.66 -4.08 49.32
CA THR A 142 -27.46 -3.29 49.66
C THR A 142 -27.52 -1.88 49.09
N SER A 143 -28.00 -1.70 47.85
CA SER A 143 -28.16 -0.36 47.25
C SER A 143 -29.21 0.50 47.97
N ARG A 144 -30.29 -0.11 48.49
CA ARG A 144 -31.30 0.62 49.29
C ARG A 144 -30.78 0.99 50.68
N ASP A 145 -30.02 0.10 51.30
CA ASP A 145 -29.42 0.34 52.62
C ASP A 145 -28.37 1.45 52.56
N VAL A 146 -27.50 1.44 51.54
CA VAL A 146 -26.58 2.55 51.25
C VAL A 146 -27.34 3.85 51.03
N ALA A 147 -28.39 3.85 50.22
CA ALA A 147 -29.17 5.06 49.97
C ALA A 147 -29.83 5.59 51.26
N ARG A 148 -30.20 4.73 52.21
CA ARG A 148 -30.73 5.14 53.52
C ARG A 148 -29.62 5.72 54.40
N ALA A 149 -28.46 5.08 54.47
CA ALA A 149 -27.31 5.56 55.24
C ALA A 149 -26.82 6.93 54.74
N VAL A 150 -26.68 7.10 53.43
CA VAL A 150 -26.26 8.37 52.83
C VAL A 150 -27.28 9.49 53.12
N ARG A 151 -28.59 9.22 53.06
CA ARG A 151 -29.62 10.22 53.42
C ARG A 151 -29.60 10.58 54.90
N ALA A 152 -29.36 9.62 55.78
CA ALA A 152 -29.23 9.87 57.21
C ALA A 152 -28.01 10.76 57.51
N TRP A 153 -26.86 10.44 56.90
CA TRP A 153 -25.66 11.24 56.99
C TRP A 153 -25.85 12.64 56.42
N ALA A 154 -26.49 12.78 55.25
CA ALA A 154 -26.76 14.08 54.65
C ALA A 154 -27.62 14.98 55.53
N LYS A 155 -28.65 14.43 56.19
CA LYS A 155 -29.47 15.17 57.17
C LYS A 155 -28.65 15.68 58.36
N THR A 156 -27.72 14.88 58.87
CA THR A 156 -26.82 15.29 59.96
C THR A 156 -25.86 16.41 59.53
N ASN A 157 -25.48 16.44 58.25
CA ASN A 157 -24.57 17.43 57.69
C ASN A 157 -25.29 18.64 57.06
N ASN A 158 -26.61 18.79 57.25
CA ASN A 158 -27.44 19.85 56.66
C ASN A 158 -27.38 19.92 55.12
N ILE A 159 -27.18 18.77 54.46
CA ILE A 159 -27.18 18.66 52.99
C ILE A 159 -28.60 18.31 52.52
N GLU A 160 -29.15 19.10 51.59
CA GLU A 160 -30.49 18.88 51.03
C GLU A 160 -30.48 17.68 50.06
N VAL A 161 -31.34 16.69 50.35
CA VAL A 161 -31.47 15.47 49.54
C VAL A 161 -32.93 15.07 49.45
N SER A 162 -33.35 14.62 48.26
CA SER A 162 -34.69 14.08 48.06
C SER A 162 -34.98 12.93 49.04
N ALA A 163 -36.16 12.98 49.66
CA ALA A 163 -36.65 11.94 50.57
C ALA A 163 -36.81 10.58 49.87
N TYR A 164 -37.00 10.58 48.54
CA TYR A 164 -37.27 9.38 47.74
C TYR A 164 -36.41 9.34 46.47
N GLY A 165 -36.21 8.14 45.92
CA GLY A 165 -35.53 7.93 44.64
C GLY A 165 -34.02 7.79 44.74
N ARG A 166 -33.33 7.96 43.60
CA ARG A 166 -31.87 7.76 43.48
C ARG A 166 -31.11 8.89 44.20
N VAL A 167 -30.11 8.52 44.99
CA VAL A 167 -29.18 9.46 45.61
C VAL A 167 -28.11 9.87 44.58
N PRO A 168 -27.75 11.15 44.45
CA PRO A 168 -26.68 11.59 43.56
C PRO A 168 -25.35 10.89 43.88
N ASN A 169 -24.60 10.48 42.85
CA ASN A 169 -23.33 9.76 43.04
C ASN A 169 -22.30 10.58 43.82
N ASP A 170 -22.25 11.89 43.59
CA ASP A 170 -21.32 12.79 44.29
C ASP A 170 -21.52 12.76 45.81
N LEU A 171 -22.78 12.63 46.25
CA LEU A 171 -23.11 12.54 47.67
C LEU A 171 -22.75 11.18 48.27
N VAL A 172 -22.89 10.11 47.49
CA VAL A 172 -22.45 8.76 47.89
C VAL A 172 -20.93 8.75 48.07
N GLN A 173 -20.19 9.43 47.18
CA GLN A 173 -18.75 9.55 47.29
C GLN A 173 -18.35 10.34 48.55
N GLN A 174 -18.97 11.50 48.80
CA GLN A 174 -18.70 12.29 50.01
C GLN A 174 -18.98 11.50 51.30
N TRP A 175 -20.06 10.72 51.33
CA TRP A 175 -20.35 9.84 52.46
C TRP A 175 -19.31 8.73 52.64
N GLN A 176 -18.83 8.12 51.54
CA GLN A 176 -17.77 7.12 51.58
C GLN A 176 -16.44 7.70 52.05
N ASP A 177 -16.08 8.90 51.60
CA ASP A 177 -14.86 9.59 52.01
C ASP A 177 -14.92 9.98 53.50
N ALA A 178 -16.11 10.37 54.00
CA ALA A 178 -16.31 10.74 55.40
C ALA A 178 -16.43 9.55 56.37
N THR A 179 -16.95 8.40 55.90
CA THR A 179 -17.31 7.24 56.76
C THR A 179 -16.44 6.00 56.48
N GLY A 180 -15.61 6.01 55.44
CA GLY A 180 -14.85 4.86 54.98
C GLY A 180 -15.70 3.76 54.31
N GLY A 181 -16.95 4.05 53.96
CA GLY A 181 -17.86 3.12 53.28
C GLY A 181 -18.39 1.96 54.14
N ILE A 182 -18.35 2.08 55.47
CA ILE A 182 -18.84 1.04 56.39
C ILE A 182 -20.39 1.12 56.48
N LEU A 183 -21.07 0.00 56.19
CA LEU A 183 -22.51 -0.22 56.43
C LEU A 183 -22.74 -1.11 57.64
#